data_AF-A0A923S8G6-F1
#
_entry.id   AF-A0A923S8G6-F1
#
_cell.length_a   1.000
_cell.length_b   1.000
_cell.length_c   1.000
_cell.angle_alpha   90.00
_cell.angle_beta   90.00
_cell.angle_gamma   90.00
#
_symmetry.space_group_name_H-M   'P 1'
#
loop_
_entity.id
_entity.type
_entity.pdbx_description
1 polymer ?
#
loop_
_entity_poly.entity_id
_entity_poly.type
_entity_poly.pdbx_seq_one_letter_code
_entity_poly.pdbx_strand_id
1 'polypeptide(L)'
;MADMTFNTPAGQVVDRKLLILYLNTGTNSAPVWSPIGKRVEESSMEYDYSEESKTDIFGEIYTTMKKPVITQSFEPCELDSGDAAQVKIWNQSIKEQNVAAMANNDLLVVHAYAGTADTAVFAERYESCMVKPASLGGSSNVGMPIDVTYGGTRTTGTAAIADGEVTFTKAA
;
A
#
# COMPACT_ATOMS: atom_id res chain seq x y z
N MET A 1 6.13 3.41 -20.34
CA MET A 1 5.32 2.18 -20.19
C MET A 1 4.12 2.32 -21.10
N ALA A 2 3.70 1.26 -21.81
CA ALA A 2 2.46 1.30 -22.58
C ALA A 2 1.26 1.54 -21.65
N ASP A 3 0.16 2.00 -22.20
CA ASP A 3 -1.08 2.19 -21.44
C ASP A 3 -1.51 0.88 -20.78
N MET A 4 -1.99 0.96 -19.54
CA MET A 4 -2.48 -0.19 -18.79
C MET A 4 -3.91 -0.55 -19.17
N THR A 5 -4.19 -1.85 -19.23
CA THR A 5 -5.54 -2.40 -19.39
C THR A 5 -5.99 -3.06 -18.09
N PHE A 6 -7.25 -2.89 -17.71
CA PHE A 6 -7.82 -3.69 -16.64
C PHE A 6 -8.20 -5.08 -17.16
N ASN A 7 -7.84 -6.11 -16.40
CA ASN A 7 -8.03 -7.51 -16.77
C ASN A 7 -9.36 -8.10 -16.27
N THR A 8 -10.24 -7.26 -15.73
CA THR A 8 -11.59 -7.62 -15.31
C THR A 8 -12.59 -7.52 -16.47
N PRO A 9 -13.64 -8.35 -16.53
CA PRO A 9 -14.67 -8.27 -17.56
C PRO A 9 -15.37 -6.90 -17.62
N ALA A 10 -15.70 -6.45 -18.82
CA ALA A 10 -16.42 -5.20 -19.01
C ALA A 10 -17.81 -5.23 -18.34
N GLY A 11 -18.19 -4.12 -17.69
CA GLY A 11 -19.46 -4.00 -16.96
C GLY A 11 -19.43 -4.53 -15.52
N GLN A 12 -18.29 -5.05 -15.04
CA GLN A 12 -18.10 -5.45 -13.65
C GLN A 12 -17.33 -4.40 -12.86
N VAL A 13 -17.65 -4.27 -11.57
CA VAL A 13 -16.83 -3.54 -10.62
C VAL A 13 -15.60 -4.37 -10.26
N VAL A 14 -14.47 -3.69 -10.00
CA VAL A 14 -13.24 -4.36 -9.57
C VAL A 14 -13.36 -4.70 -8.09
N ASP A 15 -13.16 -5.97 -7.74
CA ASP A 15 -13.13 -6.39 -6.34
C ASP A 15 -11.96 -5.72 -5.59
N ARG A 16 -12.24 -5.12 -4.43
CA ARG A 16 -11.21 -4.47 -3.58
C ARG A 16 -10.02 -5.39 -3.27
N LYS A 17 -10.24 -6.70 -3.15
CA LYS A 17 -9.20 -7.70 -2.89
C LYS A 17 -8.10 -7.73 -3.99
N LEU A 18 -8.33 -7.11 -5.14
CA LEU A 18 -7.36 -6.99 -6.22
C LEU A 18 -6.43 -5.78 -6.06
N LEU A 19 -6.67 -4.90 -5.09
CA LEU A 19 -5.73 -3.87 -4.66
C LEU A 19 -5.06 -4.33 -3.37
N ILE A 20 -3.83 -4.83 -3.47
CA ILE A 20 -3.15 -5.51 -2.37
C ILE A 20 -1.90 -4.72 -1.97
N LEU A 21 -1.78 -4.42 -0.67
CA LEU A 21 -0.56 -3.89 -0.09
C LEU A 21 0.24 -5.04 0.52
N TYR A 22 1.52 -5.13 0.20
CA TYR A 22 2.46 -6.07 0.82
C TYR A 22 3.51 -5.33 1.61
N LEU A 23 3.87 -5.88 2.78
CA LEU A 23 5.03 -5.48 3.56
C LEU A 23 6.16 -6.48 3.35
N ASN A 24 7.36 -5.99 3.05
CA ASN A 24 8.54 -6.84 3.05
C ASN A 24 8.86 -7.29 4.48
N THR A 25 8.69 -8.58 4.78
CA THR A 25 9.05 -9.19 6.07
C THR A 25 10.41 -9.90 6.05
N GLY A 26 11.05 -9.96 4.88
CA GLY A 26 12.39 -10.47 4.68
C GLY A 26 13.45 -9.38 4.79
N THR A 27 14.43 -9.42 3.88
CA THR A 27 15.52 -8.43 3.78
C THR A 27 15.36 -7.60 2.51
N ASN A 28 16.12 -6.50 2.37
CA ASN A 28 16.06 -5.71 1.13
C ASN A 28 16.58 -6.52 -0.09
N SER A 29 17.66 -7.30 0.09
CA SER A 29 18.24 -8.12 -0.97
C SER A 29 17.47 -9.42 -1.29
N ALA A 30 16.67 -9.89 -0.34
CA ALA A 30 15.79 -11.05 -0.49
C ALA A 30 14.43 -10.72 0.15
N PRO A 31 13.59 -9.95 -0.56
CA PRO A 31 12.30 -9.51 -0.04
C PRO A 31 11.34 -10.69 0.08
N VAL A 32 10.52 -10.67 1.14
CA VAL A 32 9.40 -11.59 1.32
C VAL A 32 8.14 -10.75 1.48
N TRP A 33 7.25 -10.81 0.50
CA TRP A 33 6.08 -9.94 0.45
C TRP A 33 4.91 -10.56 1.22
N SER A 34 4.67 -10.06 2.43
CA SER A 34 3.54 -10.50 3.26
C SER A 34 2.36 -9.54 3.09
N PRO A 35 1.15 -10.02 2.74
CA PRO A 35 0.01 -9.15 2.50
C PRO A 35 -0.44 -8.47 3.80
N ILE A 36 -0.78 -7.20 3.69
CA ILE A 36 -1.49 -6.44 4.71
C ILE A 36 -2.98 -6.51 4.39
N GLY A 37 -3.81 -6.75 5.40
CA GLY A 37 -5.27 -6.72 5.24
C GLY A 37 -6.02 -7.95 5.74
N LYS A 38 -5.36 -8.89 6.43
CA LYS A 38 -6.06 -10.02 7.04
C LYS A 38 -7.08 -9.51 8.05
N ARG A 39 -8.34 -9.95 7.92
CA ARG A 39 -9.48 -9.52 8.77
C ARG A 39 -9.73 -8.00 8.75
N VAL A 40 -9.37 -7.34 7.64
CA VAL A 40 -9.69 -5.93 7.40
C VAL A 40 -11.01 -5.84 6.65
N GLU A 41 -11.90 -5.02 7.19
CA GLU A 41 -13.22 -4.76 6.64
C GLU A 41 -13.21 -3.51 5.77
N GLU A 42 -12.35 -2.54 6.08
CA GLU A 42 -12.23 -1.27 5.36
C GLU A 42 -10.77 -0.94 5.04
N SER A 43 -10.52 -0.58 3.77
CA SER A 43 -9.23 -0.08 3.30
C SER A 43 -9.46 1.04 2.30
N SER A 44 -9.00 2.25 2.63
CA SER A 44 -9.13 3.43 1.79
C SER A 44 -7.74 3.97 1.46
N MET A 45 -7.43 4.10 0.17
CA MET A 45 -6.19 4.71 -0.31
C MET A 45 -6.49 6.11 -0.83
N GLU A 46 -5.90 7.11 -0.19
CA GLU A 46 -6.17 8.52 -0.43
C GLU A 46 -4.97 9.20 -1.09
N TYR A 47 -5.26 10.19 -1.94
CA TYR A 47 -4.28 10.92 -2.73
C TYR A 47 -4.45 12.41 -2.46
N ASP A 48 -3.49 13.02 -1.77
CA ASP A 48 -3.45 14.47 -1.54
C ASP A 48 -2.48 15.13 -2.53
N TYR A 49 -3.03 15.77 -3.56
CA TYR A 49 -2.26 16.46 -4.61
C TYR A 49 -1.77 17.87 -4.22
N SER A 50 -2.16 18.40 -3.06
CA SER A 50 -1.79 19.75 -2.59
C SER A 50 -2.03 20.82 -3.67
N GLU A 51 -3.30 21.02 -4.02
CA GLU A 51 -3.74 21.93 -5.08
C GLU A 51 -3.73 23.40 -4.64
N GLU A 52 -3.25 24.29 -5.50
CA GLU A 52 -3.29 25.74 -5.29
C GLU A 52 -3.91 26.42 -6.52
N SER A 53 -4.86 27.33 -6.30
CA SER A 53 -5.51 28.11 -7.36
C SER A 53 -5.32 29.61 -7.13
N LYS A 54 -5.05 30.36 -8.21
CA LYS A 54 -4.91 31.82 -8.19
C LYS A 54 -5.72 32.46 -9.30
N THR A 55 -6.30 33.62 -9.02
CA THR A 55 -6.94 34.48 -10.02
C THR A 55 -5.97 35.58 -10.42
N ASP A 56 -5.75 35.76 -11.72
CA ASP A 56 -4.86 36.81 -12.22
C ASP A 56 -5.56 38.19 -12.33
N ILE A 57 -4.84 39.20 -12.79
CA ILE A 57 -5.36 40.57 -12.93
C ILE A 57 -6.39 40.73 -14.06
N PHE A 58 -6.50 39.74 -14.95
CA PHE A 58 -7.52 39.68 -16.00
C PHE A 58 -8.78 38.90 -15.56
N GLY A 59 -8.77 38.34 -14.35
CA GLY A 59 -9.87 37.55 -13.81
C GLY A 59 -9.82 36.07 -14.20
N GLU A 60 -8.72 35.61 -14.80
CA GLU A 60 -8.53 34.22 -15.21
C GLU A 60 -8.00 33.36 -14.04
N ILE A 61 -8.47 32.11 -13.92
CA ILE A 61 -8.08 31.18 -12.86
C ILE A 61 -7.01 30.21 -13.37
N TYR A 62 -5.93 30.08 -12.63
CA TYR A 62 -4.84 29.15 -12.87
C TYR A 62 -4.64 28.23 -11.67
N THR A 63 -4.57 26.92 -11.92
CA THR A 63 -4.39 25.89 -10.87
C THR A 63 -3.08 25.15 -11.07
N THR A 64 -2.39 24.87 -9.96
CA THR A 64 -1.17 24.05 -9.91
C THR A 64 -1.31 22.96 -8.86
N MET A 65 -0.63 21.82 -9.07
CA MET A 65 -0.67 20.66 -8.17
C MET A 65 0.72 20.07 -7.99
N LYS A 66 0.93 19.33 -6.89
CA LYS A 66 2.14 18.53 -6.63
C LYS A 66 1.88 17.04 -6.90
N LYS A 67 2.95 16.25 -6.86
CA LYS A 67 2.81 14.79 -6.77
C LYS A 67 2.08 14.45 -5.47
N PRO A 68 1.19 13.44 -5.46
CA PRO A 68 0.36 13.20 -4.31
C PRO A 68 1.16 12.63 -3.14
N VAL A 69 0.81 13.06 -1.92
CA VAL A 69 1.10 12.27 -0.72
C VAL A 69 0.01 11.20 -0.64
N ILE A 70 0.42 9.94 -0.60
CA ILE A 70 -0.51 8.82 -0.57
C ILE A 70 -0.56 8.27 0.85
N THR A 71 -1.77 8.06 1.35
CA THR A 71 -2.04 7.39 2.62
C THR A 71 -2.99 6.22 2.42
N GLN A 72 -2.93 5.23 3.30
CA GLN A 72 -3.90 4.15 3.30
C GLN A 72 -4.21 3.68 4.72
N SER A 73 -5.49 3.60 5.06
CA SER A 73 -5.96 3.05 6.34
C SER A 73 -6.40 1.60 6.19
N PHE A 74 -6.28 0.82 7.27
CA PHE A 74 -6.79 -0.55 7.36
C PHE A 74 -7.44 -0.79 8.73
N GLU A 75 -8.72 -1.13 8.75
CA GLU A 75 -9.52 -1.34 9.98
C GLU A 75 -10.44 -2.58 9.84
N PRO A 76 -10.66 -3.39 10.90
CA PRO A 76 -10.08 -3.30 12.26
C PRO A 76 -8.70 -3.96 12.41
N CYS A 77 -8.27 -4.76 11.44
CA CYS A 77 -6.97 -5.45 11.44
C CYS A 77 -6.78 -6.28 12.73
N GLU A 78 -7.68 -7.25 12.95
CA GLU A 78 -7.62 -8.16 14.10
C GLU A 78 -6.32 -8.97 14.10
N LEU A 79 -5.66 -9.05 15.26
CA LEU A 79 -4.38 -9.72 15.42
C LEU A 79 -4.49 -11.23 15.17
N ASP A 80 -3.61 -11.74 14.34
CA ASP A 80 -3.50 -13.16 13.99
C ASP A 80 -2.02 -13.58 14.03
N SER A 81 -1.71 -14.61 14.84
CA SER A 81 -0.33 -15.11 14.99
C SER A 81 0.28 -15.64 13.69
N GLY A 82 -0.54 -16.01 12.71
CA GLY A 82 -0.09 -16.46 11.39
C GLY A 82 0.17 -15.32 10.40
N ASP A 83 -0.09 -14.07 10.76
CA ASP A 83 0.15 -12.91 9.90
C ASP A 83 1.52 -12.29 10.18
N ALA A 84 2.48 -12.58 9.31
CA ALA A 84 3.85 -12.10 9.44
C ALA A 84 3.96 -10.56 9.33
N ALA A 85 3.08 -9.91 8.56
CA ALA A 85 3.09 -8.46 8.42
C ALA A 85 2.62 -7.80 9.73
N GLN A 86 1.50 -8.28 10.30
CA GLN A 86 1.01 -7.81 11.59
C GLN A 86 2.05 -8.03 12.70
N VAL A 87 2.68 -9.20 12.76
CA VAL A 87 3.72 -9.50 13.76
C VAL A 87 4.91 -8.54 13.62
N LYS A 88 5.36 -8.25 12.39
CA LYS A 88 6.43 -7.27 12.17
C LYS A 88 6.03 -5.86 12.64
N ILE A 89 4.85 -5.39 12.26
CA ILE A 89 4.33 -4.07 12.64
C ILE A 89 4.20 -3.97 14.16
N TRP A 90 3.63 -4.99 14.81
CA TRP A 90 3.45 -5.02 16.26
C TRP A 90 4.78 -4.97 17.02
N ASN A 91 5.79 -5.72 16.55
CA ASN A 91 7.12 -5.67 17.16
C ASN A 91 7.73 -4.27 17.06
N GLN A 92 7.72 -3.67 15.87
CA GLN A 92 8.28 -2.32 15.67
C GLN A 92 7.55 -1.26 16.50
N SER A 93 6.22 -1.30 16.55
CA SER A 93 5.40 -0.22 17.10
C SER A 93 5.08 -0.37 18.59
N ILE A 94 4.65 -1.56 19.03
CA ILE A 94 4.15 -1.79 20.39
C ILE A 94 5.27 -2.26 21.30
N LYS A 95 6.03 -3.28 20.86
CA LYS A 95 7.10 -3.87 21.68
C LYS A 95 8.34 -3.00 21.76
N GLU A 96 8.81 -2.52 20.62
CA GLU A 96 10.08 -1.80 20.50
C GLU A 96 9.91 -0.29 20.51
N GLN A 97 8.73 0.21 20.15
CA GLN A 97 8.46 1.65 19.95
C GLN A 97 9.51 2.32 19.05
N ASN A 98 10.00 1.56 18.06
CA ASN A 98 11.08 1.97 17.18
C ASN A 98 10.52 2.82 16.03
N VAL A 99 10.33 4.10 16.29
CA VAL A 99 9.79 5.07 15.33
C VAL A 99 10.61 5.16 14.04
N ALA A 100 11.93 4.94 14.11
CA ALA A 100 12.79 4.92 12.94
C ALA A 100 12.50 3.70 12.05
N ALA A 101 12.26 2.53 12.64
CA ALA A 101 11.86 1.35 11.88
C ALA A 101 10.43 1.49 11.33
N MET A 102 9.51 2.06 12.10
CA MET A 102 8.13 2.31 11.67
C MET A 102 8.06 3.20 10.43
N ALA A 103 8.94 4.20 10.33
CA ALA A 103 9.02 5.17 9.23
C ALA A 103 9.82 4.70 8.01
N ASN A 104 10.43 3.51 8.06
CA ASN A 104 11.33 2.98 7.03
C ASN A 104 10.95 1.56 6.60
N ASN A 105 9.65 1.31 6.41
CA ASN A 105 9.16 0.04 5.91
C ASN A 105 9.16 -0.01 4.37
N ASP A 106 9.50 -1.17 3.83
CA ASP A 106 9.52 -1.43 2.39
C ASP A 106 8.21 -2.10 1.98
N LEU A 107 7.41 -1.39 1.19
CA LEU A 107 6.06 -1.78 0.79
C LEU A 107 5.95 -1.96 -0.72
N LEU A 108 5.09 -2.88 -1.13
CA LEU A 108 4.74 -3.14 -2.52
C LEU A 108 3.22 -3.08 -2.69
N VAL A 109 2.75 -2.13 -3.49
CA VAL A 109 1.35 -2.08 -3.95
C VAL A 109 1.24 -2.91 -5.21
N VAL A 110 0.31 -3.86 -5.22
CA VAL A 110 -0.01 -4.67 -6.41
C VAL A 110 -1.43 -4.38 -6.84
N HIS A 111 -1.57 -3.88 -8.06
CA HIS A 111 -2.85 -3.66 -8.72
C HIS A 111 -3.18 -4.91 -9.55
N ALA A 112 -3.60 -5.99 -8.90
CA ALA A 112 -3.85 -7.28 -9.54
C ALA A 112 -4.91 -7.23 -10.65
N TYR A 113 -5.71 -6.16 -10.69
CA TYR A 113 -6.68 -5.88 -11.73
C TYR A 113 -6.12 -5.19 -12.98
N ALA A 114 -4.84 -4.78 -13.00
CA ALA A 114 -4.23 -4.02 -14.10
C ALA A 114 -3.01 -4.75 -14.68
N GLY A 115 -3.00 -5.01 -15.99
CA GLY A 115 -1.97 -5.80 -16.66
C GLY A 115 -2.35 -7.27 -16.84
N THR A 116 -1.38 -8.14 -17.09
CA THR A 116 -1.65 -9.57 -17.32
C THR A 116 -1.83 -10.29 -15.98
N ALA A 117 -3.03 -10.83 -15.74
CA ALA A 117 -3.36 -11.53 -14.51
C ALA A 117 -2.29 -12.57 -14.13
N ASP A 118 -2.02 -12.67 -12.82
CA ASP A 118 -1.11 -13.61 -12.15
C ASP A 118 0.37 -13.55 -12.57
N THR A 119 0.71 -12.94 -13.70
CA THR A 119 2.03 -13.05 -14.34
C THR A 119 2.75 -11.72 -14.50
N ALA A 120 2.01 -10.64 -14.82
CA ALA A 120 2.58 -9.32 -15.06
C ALA A 120 1.55 -8.23 -14.78
N VAL A 121 1.05 -8.18 -13.55
CA VAL A 121 0.16 -7.09 -13.10
C VAL A 121 0.99 -5.89 -12.68
N PHE A 122 0.44 -4.69 -12.81
CA PHE A 122 1.13 -3.46 -12.44
C PHE A 122 1.40 -3.41 -10.93
N ALA A 123 2.62 -2.98 -10.58
CA ALA A 123 3.04 -2.90 -9.20
C ALA A 123 3.97 -1.70 -8.92
N GLU A 124 3.94 -1.25 -7.67
CA GLU A 124 4.66 -0.08 -7.20
C GLU A 124 5.36 -0.37 -5.87
N ARG A 125 6.68 -0.26 -5.84
CA ARG A 125 7.49 -0.43 -4.63
C ARG A 125 7.86 0.94 -4.04
N TYR A 126 7.75 1.04 -2.73
CA TYR A 126 8.09 2.20 -1.92
C TYR A 126 8.95 1.76 -0.74
N GLU A 127 10.21 2.20 -0.70
CA GLU A 127 11.22 1.62 0.19
C GLU A 127 11.34 2.30 1.57
N SER A 128 10.54 3.35 1.83
CA SER A 128 10.64 4.15 3.05
C SER A 128 9.26 4.64 3.52
N CYS A 129 8.32 3.72 3.64
CA CYS A 129 6.96 4.00 4.11
C CYS A 129 6.89 4.06 5.62
N MET A 130 6.01 4.92 6.12
CA MET A 130 5.57 4.88 7.50
C MET A 130 4.41 3.90 7.64
N VAL A 131 4.49 3.02 8.64
CA VAL A 131 3.38 2.16 9.08
C VAL A 131 3.22 2.32 10.58
N LYS A 132 2.05 2.77 11.02
CA LYS A 132 1.76 2.98 12.46
C LYS A 132 0.40 2.40 12.83
N PRO A 133 0.27 1.75 13.99
CA PRO A 133 -1.05 1.48 14.57
C PRO A 133 -1.76 2.79 14.93
N ALA A 134 -3.05 2.87 14.63
CA ALA A 134 -3.93 3.94 15.09
C ALA A 134 -4.42 3.68 16.52
N SER A 135 -4.62 2.41 16.89
CA SER A 135 -4.98 1.98 18.24
C SER A 135 -4.60 0.49 18.44
N LEU A 136 -4.74 0.01 19.69
CA LEU A 136 -4.58 -1.41 20.02
C LEU A 136 -5.65 -1.81 21.05
N GLY A 137 -6.43 -2.84 20.75
CA GLY A 137 -7.51 -3.31 21.62
C GLY A 137 -8.77 -3.60 20.82
N GLY A 138 -9.92 -3.64 21.48
CA GLY A 138 -11.20 -3.88 20.81
C GLY A 138 -12.27 -4.37 21.77
N SER A 139 -13.44 -4.68 21.23
CA SER A 139 -14.57 -5.22 21.99
C SER A 139 -14.47 -6.74 22.14
N SER A 140 -14.51 -7.47 21.02
CA SER A 140 -14.55 -8.94 21.02
C SER A 140 -13.17 -9.55 20.76
N ASN A 141 -12.39 -8.96 19.85
CA ASN A 141 -11.04 -9.39 19.49
C ASN A 141 -10.07 -8.22 19.65
N VAL A 142 -8.76 -8.50 19.71
CA VAL A 142 -7.73 -7.47 19.71
C VAL A 142 -7.48 -7.04 18.26
N GLY A 143 -7.93 -5.84 17.91
CA GLY A 143 -7.61 -5.14 16.68
C GLY A 143 -6.36 -4.28 16.81
N MET A 144 -5.68 -4.08 15.69
CA MET A 144 -4.60 -3.12 15.53
C MET A 144 -4.80 -2.39 14.19
N PRO A 145 -5.78 -1.48 14.08
CA PRO A 145 -5.96 -0.68 12.87
C PRO A 145 -4.67 0.05 12.54
N ILE A 146 -4.31 0.14 11.26
CA ILE A 146 -3.04 0.73 10.83
C ILE A 146 -3.25 1.84 9.81
N ASP A 147 -2.41 2.86 9.92
CA ASP A 147 -2.24 3.90 8.92
C ASP A 147 -0.88 3.74 8.23
N VAL A 148 -0.92 3.78 6.90
CA VAL A 148 0.25 3.75 6.03
C VAL A 148 0.41 5.11 5.37
N THR A 149 1.63 5.63 5.35
CA THR A 149 2.01 6.77 4.50
C THR A 149 3.13 6.33 3.58
N TYR A 150 2.88 6.42 2.28
CA TYR A 150 3.83 5.98 1.26
C TYR A 150 5.00 6.95 1.16
N GLY A 151 6.22 6.42 1.16
CA GLY A 151 7.44 7.22 1.21
C GLY A 151 8.63 6.58 0.52
N GLY A 152 9.69 7.37 0.36
CA GLY A 152 10.90 6.97 -0.35
C GLY A 152 10.74 6.99 -1.87
N THR A 153 11.66 6.30 -2.55
CA THR A 153 11.66 6.25 -4.02
C THR A 153 10.55 5.33 -4.50
N ARG A 154 9.61 5.88 -5.28
CA ARG A 154 8.61 5.11 -6.01
C ARG A 154 9.27 4.40 -7.20
N THR A 155 9.31 3.07 -7.16
CA THR A 155 9.79 2.24 -8.26
C THR A 155 8.61 1.46 -8.85
N THR A 156 8.33 1.65 -10.13
CA THR A 156 7.26 0.92 -10.83
C THR A 156 7.80 -0.32 -11.53
N GLY A 157 6.91 -1.28 -11.75
CA GLY A 157 7.25 -2.56 -12.35
C GLY A 157 6.03 -3.45 -12.52
N THR A 158 6.28 -4.74 -12.58
CA THR A 158 5.24 -5.77 -12.59
C THR A 158 5.39 -6.70 -11.39
N ALA A 159 4.29 -7.30 -10.96
CA ALA A 159 4.27 -8.40 -10.02
C ALA A 159 3.70 -9.67 -10.67
N ALA A 160 4.32 -10.80 -10.35
CA ALA A 160 3.75 -12.14 -10.56
C ALA A 160 3.29 -12.68 -9.21
N ILE A 161 2.15 -13.36 -9.17
CA ILE A 161 1.56 -13.97 -7.98
C ILE A 161 1.34 -15.46 -8.28
N ALA A 162 2.10 -16.33 -7.63
CA ALA A 162 2.01 -17.78 -7.81
C ALA A 162 2.09 -18.48 -6.46
N ASP A 163 1.15 -19.37 -6.16
CA ASP A 163 1.12 -20.17 -4.92
C ASP A 163 1.27 -19.35 -3.62
N GLY A 164 0.77 -18.09 -3.63
CA GLY A 164 0.88 -17.17 -2.49
C GLY A 164 2.21 -16.42 -2.39
N GLU A 165 3.16 -16.69 -3.28
CA GLU A 165 4.41 -15.97 -3.41
C GLU A 165 4.28 -14.84 -4.45
N VAL A 166 4.83 -13.68 -4.12
CA VAL A 166 4.83 -12.50 -5.00
C VAL A 166 6.26 -12.23 -5.45
N THR A 167 6.45 -12.02 -6.75
CA THR A 167 7.75 -11.61 -7.30
C THR A 167 7.60 -10.26 -7.99
N PHE A 168 8.35 -9.25 -7.55
CA PHE A 168 8.39 -7.93 -8.17
C PHE A 168 9.54 -7.83 -9.19
N THR A 169 9.22 -7.37 -10.39
CA THR A 169 10.19 -7.07 -11.45
C THR A 169 10.12 -5.59 -11.78
N LYS A 170 11.20 -4.86 -11.53
CA LYS A 170 11.32 -3.43 -11.86
C LYS A 170 11.18 -3.23 -13.38
N ALA A 171 10.46 -2.18 -13.79
CA ALA A 171 10.41 -1.78 -15.19
C ALA A 171 11.78 -1.28 -15.69
N ALA A 172 12.13 -1.66 -16.93
CA ALA A 172 13.33 -1.20 -17.61
C ALA A 172 13.28 0.29 -17.95
#